data_AF-A0A7K0PCW3-F1
#
_entry.id   AF-A0A7K0PCW3-F1
#
_cell.length_a   1.000
_cell.length_b   1.000
_cell.length_c   1.000
_cell.angle_alpha   90.00
_cell.angle_beta   90.00
_cell.angle_gamma   90.00
#
_symmetry.space_group_name_H-M   'P 1'
#
loop_
_entity.id
_entity.type
_entity.pdbx_description
1 polymer ?
#
loop_
_entity_poly.entity_id
_entity_poly.type
_entity_poly.pdbx_seq_one_letter_code
_entity_poly.pdbx_strand_id
1 'polypeptide(L)'
;MLIHIDLDDERKPRVTRTDTGEILDITDLVDAREDVQAAVYGQLAQIASNISTLRTQMKDQIEQRFHEGAIESAKYYGGVKMTRTATRRWDADRARKVLQRLADAGEITEARALAAVPIVEVPKADGKKLNALLSEFSGTDAGADLASTKTEAINWKSEIVEIEDVPVADDQAETPVAAEHPADAFFEAGS
;
A
#
# COMPACT_ATOMS: atom_id res chain seq x y z
N MET A 1 -39.34 -8.27 21.41
CA MET A 1 -40.24 -9.41 21.68
C MET A 1 -40.23 -9.63 23.19
N LEU A 2 -41.35 -9.42 23.88
CA LEU A 2 -41.50 -9.77 25.29
C LEU A 2 -42.04 -11.19 25.40
N ILE A 3 -41.42 -11.99 26.26
CA ILE A 3 -41.73 -13.40 26.46
C ILE A 3 -42.01 -13.61 27.94
N HIS A 4 -43.09 -14.32 28.27
CA HIS A 4 -43.41 -14.76 29.62
C HIS A 4 -43.13 -16.26 29.75
N ILE A 5 -42.45 -16.65 30.83
CA ILE A 5 -42.16 -18.06 31.13
C ILE A 5 -42.94 -18.44 32.38
N ASP A 6 -43.84 -19.39 32.24
CA ASP A 6 -44.65 -19.96 33.32
C ASP A 6 -44.56 -21.48 33.33
N LEU A 7 -45.22 -22.11 34.32
CA LEU A 7 -45.34 -23.55 34.39
C LEU A 7 -46.77 -23.92 34.01
N ASP A 8 -46.94 -24.92 33.14
CA ASP A 8 -48.26 -25.47 32.84
C ASP A 8 -48.82 -26.31 34.02
N ASP A 9 -50.04 -26.81 33.87
CA ASP A 9 -50.72 -27.60 34.90
C ASP A 9 -49.98 -28.92 35.24
N GLU A 10 -49.08 -29.38 34.37
CA GLU A 10 -48.20 -30.54 34.59
C GLU A 10 -46.81 -30.16 35.14
N ARG A 11 -46.61 -28.88 35.50
CA ARG A 11 -45.34 -28.28 35.92
C ARG A 11 -44.22 -28.34 34.87
N LYS A 12 -44.56 -28.38 33.58
CA LYS A 12 -43.61 -28.22 32.49
C LYS A 12 -43.43 -26.73 32.16
N PRO A 13 -42.20 -26.29 31.87
CA PRO A 13 -41.96 -24.91 31.47
C PRO A 13 -42.68 -24.62 30.15
N ARG A 14 -43.48 -23.56 30.16
CA ARG A 14 -44.23 -23.06 29.01
C ARG A 14 -43.76 -21.65 28.72
N VAL A 15 -43.55 -21.37 27.45
CA VAL A 15 -43.08 -20.07 26.97
C VAL A 15 -44.20 -19.44 26.17
N THR A 16 -44.66 -18.26 26.58
CA THR A 16 -45.79 -17.58 25.94
C THR A 16 -45.37 -16.19 25.48
N ARG A 17 -45.70 -15.86 24.23
CA ARG A 17 -45.40 -14.57 23.64
C ARG A 17 -46.37 -13.51 24.18
N THR A 18 -45.84 -12.45 24.81
CA THR A 18 -46.66 -11.52 25.60
C THR A 18 -47.61 -10.65 24.78
N ASP A 19 -47.31 -10.43 23.50
CA ASP A 19 -48.10 -9.60 22.58
C ASP A 19 -49.26 -10.34 21.90
N THR A 20 -49.17 -11.67 21.81
CA THR A 20 -50.07 -12.51 20.99
C THR A 20 -50.70 -13.65 21.79
N GLY A 21 -50.18 -13.97 22.98
CA GLY A 21 -50.65 -15.09 23.81
C GLY A 21 -50.29 -16.46 23.23
N GLU A 22 -49.50 -16.50 22.16
CA GLU A 22 -49.08 -17.73 21.49
C GLU A 22 -48.08 -18.50 22.36
N ILE A 23 -48.29 -19.82 22.48
CA ILE A 23 -47.32 -20.71 23.12
C ILE A 23 -46.21 -20.98 22.12
N LEU A 24 -45.00 -20.65 22.50
CA LEU A 24 -43.81 -20.92 21.73
C LEU A 24 -43.19 -22.23 22.22
N ASP A 25 -42.84 -23.12 21.29
CA ASP A 25 -42.04 -24.28 21.61
C ASP A 25 -40.63 -23.80 22.02
N ILE A 26 -40.12 -24.35 23.12
CA ILE A 26 -38.79 -24.04 23.62
C ILE A 26 -37.73 -24.48 22.60
N THR A 27 -37.97 -25.58 21.89
CA THR A 27 -37.06 -26.07 20.85
C THR A 27 -36.96 -25.08 19.69
N ASP A 28 -38.09 -24.57 19.19
CA ASP A 28 -38.11 -23.57 18.11
C ASP A 28 -37.37 -22.27 18.48
N LEU A 29 -37.43 -21.87 19.76
CA LEU A 29 -36.71 -20.70 20.27
C LEU A 29 -35.19 -20.92 20.37
N VAL A 30 -34.77 -22.14 20.70
CA VAL A 30 -33.35 -22.52 20.75
C VAL A 30 -32.80 -22.61 19.34
N ASP A 31 -33.52 -23.24 18.41
CA ASP A 31 -33.13 -23.38 17.01
C ASP A 31 -33.02 -22.01 16.33
N ALA A 32 -34.01 -21.12 16.54
CA ALA A 32 -33.96 -19.75 16.02
C ALA A 32 -32.78 -18.93 16.57
N ARG A 33 -32.36 -19.18 17.82
CA ARG A 33 -31.18 -18.56 18.40
C ARG A 33 -29.90 -19.08 17.75
N GLU A 34 -29.79 -20.38 17.54
CA GLU A 34 -28.63 -21.00 16.88
C GLU A 34 -28.50 -20.52 15.43
N ASP A 35 -29.60 -20.40 14.71
CA ASP A 35 -29.63 -19.85 13.34
C ASP A 35 -29.20 -18.38 13.27
N VAL A 36 -29.68 -17.54 14.18
CA VAL A 36 -29.26 -16.13 14.28
C VAL A 36 -27.78 -16.04 14.63
N GLN A 37 -27.31 -16.87 15.57
CA GLN A 37 -25.91 -16.90 15.95
C GLN A 37 -25.01 -17.36 14.80
N ALA A 38 -25.41 -18.39 14.05
CA ALA A 38 -24.72 -18.86 12.87
C ALA A 38 -24.68 -17.78 11.76
N ALA A 39 -25.79 -17.07 11.54
CA ALA A 39 -25.86 -15.97 10.58
C ALA A 39 -24.92 -14.81 10.95
N VAL A 40 -24.87 -14.42 12.23
CA VAL A 40 -23.97 -13.37 12.74
C VAL A 40 -22.50 -13.80 12.57
N TYR A 41 -22.15 -15.04 12.91
CA TYR A 41 -20.79 -15.54 12.69
C TYR A 41 -20.42 -15.61 11.22
N GLY A 42 -21.35 -16.01 10.35
CA GLY A 42 -21.16 -16.00 8.90
C GLY A 42 -20.89 -14.59 8.36
N GLN A 43 -21.64 -13.59 8.82
CA GLN A 43 -21.43 -12.18 8.46
C GLN A 43 -20.08 -11.66 8.96
N LEU A 44 -19.69 -11.96 10.20
CA LEU A 44 -18.39 -11.57 10.75
C LEU A 44 -17.23 -12.20 9.98
N ALA A 45 -17.33 -13.48 9.63
CA ALA A 45 -16.33 -14.17 8.80
C ALA A 45 -16.23 -13.54 7.40
N GLN A 46 -17.36 -13.17 6.79
CA GLN A 46 -17.39 -12.50 5.51
C GLN A 46 -16.76 -11.10 5.58
N ILE A 47 -17.05 -10.31 6.62
CA ILE A 47 -16.44 -9.00 6.84
C ILE A 47 -14.92 -9.14 7.00
N ALA A 48 -14.45 -10.11 7.80
CA ALA A 48 -13.02 -10.38 7.97
C ALA A 48 -12.33 -10.76 6.64
N SER A 49 -12.98 -11.59 5.83
CA SER A 49 -12.51 -11.96 4.50
C SER A 49 -12.43 -10.75 3.56
N ASN A 50 -13.45 -9.89 3.57
CA ASN A 50 -13.47 -8.67 2.77
C ASN A 50 -12.35 -7.71 3.18
N ILE A 51 -12.10 -7.52 4.48
CA ILE A 51 -10.99 -6.69 5.00
C ILE A 51 -9.64 -7.24 4.54
N SER A 52 -9.44 -8.56 4.62
CA SER A 52 -8.22 -9.23 4.15
C SER A 52 -8.00 -9.01 2.65
N THR A 53 -9.06 -9.13 1.85
CA THR A 53 -9.03 -8.90 0.41
C THR A 53 -8.71 -7.44 0.09
N LEU A 54 -9.36 -6.49 0.77
CA LEU A 54 -9.12 -5.06 0.57
C LEU A 54 -7.66 -4.69 0.93
N ARG A 55 -7.13 -5.26 2.01
CA ARG A 55 -5.72 -5.09 2.41
C ARG A 55 -4.77 -5.58 1.33
N THR A 56 -5.06 -6.74 0.74
CA THR A 56 -4.25 -7.30 -0.35
C THR A 56 -4.30 -6.41 -1.59
N GLN A 57 -5.50 -5.97 -1.99
CA GLN A 57 -5.67 -5.07 -3.13
C GLN A 57 -4.96 -3.72 -2.94
N MET A 58 -5.02 -3.15 -1.73
CA MET A 58 -4.30 -1.92 -1.41
C MET A 58 -2.79 -2.13 -1.49
N LYS A 59 -2.29 -3.26 -0.98
CA LYS A 59 -0.87 -3.62 -1.08
C LYS A 59 -0.44 -3.71 -2.55
N ASP A 60 -1.19 -4.42 -3.37
CA ASP A 60 -0.88 -4.61 -4.79
C ASP A 60 -0.92 -3.29 -5.57
N GLN A 61 -1.91 -2.43 -5.30
CA GLN A 61 -2.01 -1.10 -5.91
C GLN A 61 -0.86 -0.17 -5.50
N ILE A 62 -0.43 -0.24 -4.24
CA ILE A 62 0.71 0.51 -3.74
C ILE A 62 1.98 0.00 -4.45
N GLU A 63 2.20 -1.31 -4.49
CA GLU A 63 3.32 -1.92 -5.22
C GLU A 63 3.32 -1.48 -6.69
N GLN A 64 2.16 -1.48 -7.35
CA GLN A 64 2.03 -1.04 -8.74
C GLN A 64 2.40 0.44 -8.91
N ARG A 65 1.81 1.35 -8.12
CA ARG A 65 2.13 2.79 -8.17
C ARG A 65 3.60 3.09 -7.85
N PHE A 66 4.23 2.25 -7.04
CA PHE A 66 5.67 2.30 -6.79
C PHE A 66 6.50 1.86 -7.99
N HIS A 67 6.15 0.76 -8.66
CA HIS A 67 6.83 0.31 -9.88
C HIS A 67 6.71 1.34 -11.02
N GLU A 68 5.58 2.04 -11.09
CA GLU A 68 5.33 3.13 -12.03
C GLU A 68 6.11 4.42 -11.68
N GLY A 69 6.85 4.43 -10.57
CA GLY A 69 7.71 5.55 -10.17
C GLY A 69 6.97 6.77 -9.63
N ALA A 70 5.67 6.66 -9.33
CA ALA A 70 4.83 7.77 -8.89
C ALA A 70 5.08 8.20 -7.43
N ILE A 71 5.84 7.43 -6.65
CA ILE A 71 6.09 7.67 -5.23
C ILE A 71 7.57 7.41 -4.92
N GLU A 72 8.29 8.41 -4.39
CA GLU A 72 9.73 8.32 -4.08
C GLU A 72 10.03 7.60 -2.76
N SER A 73 9.10 7.70 -1.81
CA SER A 73 9.07 6.93 -0.56
C SER A 73 7.64 6.91 -0.05
N ALA A 74 7.11 5.76 0.38
CA ALA A 74 5.95 5.77 1.27
C ALA A 74 6.39 5.23 2.61
N LYS A 75 6.23 6.08 3.61
CA LYS A 75 6.20 5.67 5.00
C LYS A 75 4.80 5.09 5.25
N TYR A 76 4.76 3.76 5.35
CA TYR A 76 3.72 2.95 5.99
C TYR A 76 2.44 2.64 5.20
N TYR A 77 2.31 1.35 4.88
CA TYR A 77 1.10 0.55 5.12
C TYR A 77 1.55 -0.84 5.58
N GLY A 78 1.07 -1.32 6.74
CA GLY A 78 1.31 -2.69 7.21
C GLY A 78 2.72 -3.03 7.74
N GLY A 79 3.50 -2.04 8.21
CA GLY A 79 4.77 -2.30 8.87
C GLY A 79 5.93 -2.60 7.92
N VAL A 80 5.80 -2.26 6.63
CA VAL A 80 6.90 -2.41 5.66
C VAL A 80 7.31 -1.04 5.14
N LYS A 81 8.59 -0.70 5.32
CA LYS A 81 9.24 0.46 4.73
C LYS A 81 9.94 0.03 3.44
N MET A 82 9.50 0.58 2.32
CA MET A 82 10.19 0.38 1.03
C MET A 82 10.95 1.66 0.66
N THR A 83 12.24 1.51 0.39
CA THR A 83 13.12 2.61 -0.02
C THR A 83 13.55 2.41 -1.47
N ARG A 84 13.31 3.43 -2.30
CA ARG A 84 13.81 3.51 -3.67
C ARG A 84 15.21 4.08 -3.66
N THR A 85 16.20 3.34 -4.16
CA THR A 85 17.55 3.85 -4.36
C THR A 85 17.89 3.74 -5.83
N ALA A 86 18.00 4.90 -6.50
CA ALA A 86 18.55 4.98 -7.83
C ALA A 86 20.07 4.78 -7.77
N THR A 87 20.56 3.66 -8.28
CA THR A 87 22.00 3.45 -8.47
C THR A 87 22.36 3.66 -9.92
N ARG A 88 23.29 4.59 -10.17
CA ARG A 88 23.87 4.77 -11.51
C ARG A 88 24.92 3.71 -11.75
N ARG A 89 24.76 2.95 -12.83
CA ARG A 89 25.68 1.91 -13.29
C ARG A 89 26.25 2.29 -14.66
N TRP A 90 27.40 1.72 -14.97
CA TRP A 90 27.96 1.75 -16.32
C TRP A 90 27.45 0.52 -17.07
N ASP A 91 26.75 0.74 -18.18
CA ASP A 91 26.38 -0.33 -19.11
C ASP A 91 27.63 -0.75 -19.88
N ALA A 92 28.03 -2.02 -19.70
CA ALA A 92 29.29 -2.52 -20.25
C ALA A 92 29.30 -2.57 -21.78
N ASP A 93 28.18 -2.93 -22.40
CA ASP A 93 28.10 -3.08 -23.84
C ASP A 93 27.99 -1.73 -24.54
N ARG A 94 27.21 -0.80 -23.98
CA ARG A 94 27.17 0.58 -24.46
C ARG A 94 28.50 1.29 -24.25
N ALA A 95 29.13 1.15 -23.09
CA ALA A 95 30.46 1.71 -22.82
C ALA A 95 31.50 1.16 -23.81
N ARG A 96 31.47 -0.15 -24.10
CA ARG A 96 32.37 -0.76 -25.10
C ARG A 96 32.18 -0.15 -26.49
N LYS A 97 30.93 -0.01 -26.95
CA LYS A 97 30.63 0.60 -28.27
C LYS A 97 31.08 2.06 -28.36
N VAL A 98 30.83 2.85 -27.31
CA VAL A 98 31.24 4.26 -27.28
C VAL A 98 32.76 4.38 -27.25
N LEU A 99 33.44 3.62 -26.39
CA LEU A 99 34.91 3.64 -26.31
C LEU A 99 35.57 3.17 -27.60
N GLN A 100 35.00 2.16 -28.28
CA GLN A 100 35.49 1.73 -29.59
C GLN A 100 35.39 2.85 -30.61
N ARG A 101 34.22 3.50 -30.72
CA ARG A 101 34.03 4.62 -31.65
C ARG A 101 34.96 5.80 -31.34
N LEU A 102 35.20 6.10 -30.06
CA LEU A 102 36.16 7.15 -29.67
C LEU A 102 37.60 6.79 -30.05
N ALA A 103 37.96 5.51 -29.99
CA ALA A 103 39.26 5.03 -30.47
C ALA A 103 39.36 5.11 -32.00
N ASP A 104 38.31 4.71 -32.72
CA ASP A 104 38.25 4.78 -34.18
C ASP A 104 38.32 6.24 -34.69
N ALA A 105 37.75 7.18 -33.93
CA ALA A 105 37.83 8.62 -34.19
C ALA A 105 39.19 9.25 -33.80
N GLY A 106 40.07 8.50 -33.13
CA GLY A 106 41.38 8.98 -32.67
C GLY A 106 41.35 9.87 -31.43
N GLU A 107 40.21 9.98 -30.73
CA GLU A 107 40.10 10.78 -29.50
C GLU A 107 40.73 10.10 -28.29
N ILE A 108 40.80 8.76 -28.30
CA ILE A 108 41.55 7.96 -27.34
C ILE A 108 42.33 6.87 -28.07
N THR A 109 43.37 6.32 -27.42
CA THR A 109 44.08 5.16 -27.98
C THR A 109 43.29 3.87 -27.73
N GLU A 110 43.43 2.89 -28.63
CA GLU A 110 42.77 1.59 -28.53
C GLU A 110 43.12 0.86 -27.22
N ALA A 111 44.38 0.95 -26.78
CA ALA A 111 44.81 0.41 -25.49
C ALA A 111 44.08 1.07 -24.31
N ARG A 112 43.82 2.38 -24.39
CA ARG A 112 43.10 3.13 -23.35
C ARG A 112 41.61 2.79 -23.34
N ALA A 113 41.02 2.60 -24.52
CA ALA A 113 39.64 2.13 -24.67
C ALA A 113 39.48 0.75 -24.01
N LEU A 114 40.26 -0.25 -24.42
CA LEU A 114 40.22 -1.61 -23.87
C LEU A 114 40.41 -1.64 -22.35
N ALA A 115 41.33 -0.83 -21.82
CA ALA A 115 41.59 -0.76 -20.39
C ALA A 115 40.44 -0.16 -19.57
N ALA A 116 39.57 0.66 -20.19
CA ALA A 116 38.44 1.33 -19.56
C ALA A 116 37.11 0.57 -19.70
N VAL A 117 37.02 -0.40 -20.61
CA VAL A 117 35.83 -1.24 -20.79
C VAL A 117 35.59 -2.09 -19.55
N PRO A 118 34.42 -1.96 -18.89
CA PRO A 118 34.07 -2.84 -17.80
C PRO A 118 33.61 -4.20 -18.38
N ILE A 119 34.01 -5.29 -17.71
CA ILE A 119 33.70 -6.66 -18.16
C ILE A 119 32.22 -6.98 -17.94
N VAL A 120 31.64 -6.44 -16.87
CA VAL A 120 30.23 -6.56 -16.47
C VAL A 120 29.70 -5.17 -16.13
N GLU A 121 28.38 -5.02 -16.00
CA GLU A 121 27.83 -3.75 -15.51
C GLU A 121 28.33 -3.43 -14.09
N VAL A 122 29.04 -2.32 -13.95
CA VAL A 122 29.64 -1.90 -12.68
C VAL A 122 28.95 -0.65 -12.11
N PRO A 123 28.83 -0.54 -10.78
CA PRO A 123 28.43 0.73 -10.15
C PRO A 123 29.33 1.88 -10.59
N LYS A 124 28.78 3.10 -10.65
CA LYS A 124 29.54 4.31 -11.04
C LYS A 124 30.83 4.48 -10.22
N ALA A 125 30.78 4.21 -8.92
CA ALA A 125 31.92 4.35 -8.01
C ALA A 125 33.11 3.46 -8.41
N ASP A 126 32.84 2.29 -8.99
CA ASP A 126 33.85 1.30 -9.35
C ASP A 126 34.44 1.54 -10.75
N GLY A 127 33.72 2.29 -11.60
CA GLY A 127 34.17 2.69 -12.95
C GLY A 127 35.22 3.81 -12.95
N LYS A 128 36.30 3.70 -12.17
CA LYS A 128 37.33 4.77 -12.00
C LYS A 128 37.88 5.31 -13.31
N LYS A 129 38.23 4.42 -14.25
CA LYS A 129 38.79 4.81 -15.56
C LYS A 129 37.77 5.53 -16.44
N LEU A 130 36.51 5.07 -16.43
CA LEU A 130 35.41 5.73 -17.13
C LEU A 130 35.10 7.11 -16.53
N ASN A 131 35.13 7.24 -15.21
CA ASN A 131 34.97 8.53 -14.54
C ASN A 131 36.12 9.49 -14.89
N ALA A 132 37.36 8.99 -14.98
CA ALA A 132 38.51 9.81 -15.37
C ALA A 132 38.37 10.32 -16.82
N LEU A 133 38.01 9.43 -17.76
CA LEU A 133 37.73 9.80 -19.15
C LEU A 133 36.58 10.80 -19.25
N LEU A 134 35.52 10.60 -18.47
CA LEU A 134 34.38 11.51 -18.46
C LEU A 134 34.75 12.92 -17.95
N SER A 135 35.61 13.00 -16.94
CA SER A 135 36.11 14.29 -16.45
C SER A 135 36.99 15.00 -17.48
N GLU A 136 37.80 14.23 -18.24
CA GLU A 136 38.67 14.75 -19.30
C GLU A 136 37.88 15.28 -20.49
N PHE A 137 36.81 14.58 -20.87
CA PHE A 137 35.90 14.98 -21.96
C PHE A 137 34.72 15.84 -21.47
N SER A 138 34.83 16.45 -20.28
CA SER A 138 33.75 17.26 -19.73
C SER A 138 33.43 18.45 -20.67
N GLY A 139 32.19 18.48 -21.18
CA GLY A 139 31.72 19.54 -22.08
C GLY A 139 31.98 19.29 -23.57
N THR A 140 32.48 18.11 -23.95
CA THR A 140 32.60 17.69 -25.36
C THR A 140 31.51 16.68 -25.73
N ASP A 141 31.30 16.49 -27.03
CA ASP A 141 30.37 15.47 -27.55
C ASP A 141 30.81 14.05 -27.14
N ALA A 142 32.11 13.78 -27.11
CA ALA A 142 32.67 12.53 -26.59
C ALA A 142 32.33 12.30 -25.11
N GLY A 143 32.31 13.36 -24.31
CA GLY A 143 31.89 13.31 -22.91
C GLY A 143 30.40 13.08 -22.75
N ALA A 144 29.57 13.70 -23.60
CA ALA A 144 28.13 13.48 -23.63
C ALA A 144 27.80 12.02 -24.03
N ASP A 145 28.49 11.52 -25.04
CA ASP A 145 28.34 10.15 -25.51
C ASP A 145 28.78 9.15 -24.45
N LEU A 146 29.90 9.38 -23.76
CA LEU A 146 30.32 8.53 -22.65
C LEU A 146 29.33 8.62 -21.47
N ALA A 147 28.81 9.81 -21.16
CA ALA A 147 27.80 9.99 -20.11
C ALA A 147 26.52 9.22 -20.39
N SER A 148 26.11 9.12 -21.66
CA SER A 148 24.89 8.41 -22.10
C SER A 148 24.92 6.91 -21.82
N THR A 149 26.11 6.33 -21.62
CA THR A 149 26.29 4.90 -21.30
C THR A 149 25.96 4.59 -19.84
N LYS A 150 25.67 5.60 -19.02
CA LYS A 150 25.20 5.41 -17.66
C LYS A 150 23.74 5.01 -17.68
N THR A 151 23.46 3.87 -17.10
CA THR A 151 22.09 3.40 -16.86
C THR A 151 21.72 3.69 -15.42
N GLU A 152 20.47 4.07 -15.22
CA GLU A 152 19.90 4.19 -13.88
C GLU A 152 19.21 2.88 -13.55
N ALA A 153 19.81 2.11 -12.65
CA ALA A 153 19.19 0.92 -12.10
C ALA A 153 18.46 1.33 -10.81
N ILE A 154 17.12 1.20 -10.84
CA ILE A 154 16.30 1.41 -9.65
C ILE A 154 16.39 0.13 -8.82
N ASN A 155 16.99 0.25 -7.63
CA ASN A 155 16.95 -0.81 -6.64
C ASN A 155 15.89 -0.48 -5.60
N TRP A 156 15.11 -1.49 -5.24
CA TRP A 156 14.12 -1.39 -4.17
C TRP A 156 14.60 -2.19 -2.97
N LYS A 157 14.61 -1.57 -1.79
CA LYS A 157 14.88 -2.25 -0.52
C LYS A 157 13.63 -2.21 0.34
N SER A 158 13.09 -3.37 0.68
CA SER A 158 12.04 -3.52 1.70
C SER A 158 12.65 -3.83 3.06
N GLU A 159 12.16 -3.17 4.09
CA GLU A 159 12.50 -3.39 5.49
C GLU A 159 11.20 -3.52 6.29
N ILE A 160 11.06 -4.59 7.06
CA ILE A 160 9.94 -4.71 8.01
C ILE A 160 10.29 -3.79 9.19
N VAL A 161 9.43 -2.81 9.45
CA VAL A 161 9.50 -1.91 10.59
C VAL A 161 8.41 -2.36 11.55
N GLU A 162 8.82 -2.80 12.74
CA GLU A 162 7.87 -3.00 13.84
C GLU A 162 7.12 -1.68 14.06
N ILE A 163 5.80 -1.75 13.89
CA ILE A 163 4.93 -0.65 14.26
C ILE A 163 4.88 -0.71 15.78
N GLU A 164 5.59 0.18 16.47
CA GLU A 164 5.25 0.45 17.87
C GLU A 164 3.78 0.87 17.88
N ASP A 165 2.98 0.17 18.69
CA ASP A 165 1.56 0.42 18.86
C ASP A 165 1.31 1.93 18.92
N VAL A 166 0.66 2.46 17.89
CA VAL A 166 0.15 3.82 17.94
C VAL A 166 -0.87 3.80 19.08
N PRO A 167 -0.66 4.52 20.19
CA PRO A 167 -1.65 4.54 21.25
C PRO A 167 -2.94 5.04 20.62
N VAL A 168 -3.98 4.22 20.71
CA VAL A 168 -5.34 4.64 20.37
C VAL A 168 -5.60 5.85 21.27
N ALA A 169 -5.61 7.04 20.68
CA ALA A 169 -6.03 8.22 21.40
C ALA A 169 -7.48 7.96 21.83
N ASP A 170 -7.70 7.85 23.14
CA ASP A 170 -9.02 7.96 23.75
C ASP A 170 -9.55 9.36 23.39
N ASP A 171 -10.23 9.44 22.25
CA ASP A 171 -10.91 10.65 21.84
C ASP A 171 -12.18 10.75 22.70
N GLN A 172 -12.03 11.43 23.83
CA GLN A 172 -13.13 11.83 24.69
C GLN A 172 -14.15 12.56 23.82
N ALA A 173 -15.34 11.97 23.70
CA ALA A 173 -16.48 12.56 23.03
C ALA A 173 -16.83 13.93 23.64
N GLU A 174 -16.34 15.02 23.04
CA GLU A 174 -16.92 16.34 23.25
C GLU A 174 -18.25 16.39 22.47
N THR A 175 -19.34 16.29 23.22
CA THR A 175 -20.70 16.58 22.76
C THR A 175 -20.77 17.94 22.07
N PRO A 176 -21.32 18.04 20.83
CA PRO A 176 -21.52 19.33 20.20
C PRO A 176 -22.62 20.10 20.94
N VAL A 177 -22.26 21.31 21.38
CA VAL A 177 -23.17 22.31 21.98
C VAL A 177 -24.28 22.64 20.98
N ALA A 178 -25.52 22.62 21.47
CA ALA A 178 -26.74 22.90 20.72
C ALA A 178 -26.65 24.24 19.97
N ALA A 179 -26.83 24.20 18.65
CA ALA A 179 -27.06 25.39 17.85
C ALA A 179 -28.46 25.94 18.17
N GLU A 180 -28.51 27.17 18.69
CA GLU A 180 -29.74 27.93 18.85
C GLU A 180 -30.38 28.17 17.47
N HIS A 181 -31.65 27.77 17.35
CA HIS A 181 -32.54 28.19 16.27
C HIS A 181 -32.79 29.70 16.34
N PRO A 182 -32.84 30.37 15.18
CA PRO A 182 -33.87 31.36 14.96
C PRO A 182 -34.88 30.80 13.96
N ALA A 183 -36.04 30.43 14.50
CA ALA A 183 -37.27 30.42 13.72
C ALA A 183 -37.60 31.89 13.41
N ASP A 184 -37.66 32.24 12.13
CA ASP A 184 -38.77 33.06 11.64
C ASP A 184 -38.96 32.84 10.15
N ALA A 185 -40.18 32.38 9.87
CA ALA A 185 -40.75 32.21 8.55
C ALA A 185 -40.85 33.56 7.83
N PHE A 186 -40.80 33.56 6.50
CA PHE A 186 -41.93 34.04 5.68
C PHE A 186 -41.68 33.63 4.22
N PHE A 187 -42.54 32.71 3.79
CA PHE A 187 -42.75 32.31 2.41
C PHE A 187 -43.80 33.27 1.85
N GLU A 188 -43.51 33.98 0.76
CA GLU A 188 -44.57 34.45 -0.16
C GLU A 188 -44.16 34.15 -1.60
N ALA A 189 -45.13 33.60 -2.31
CA ALA A 189 -45.03 32.99 -3.62
C ALA A 189 -45.30 34.01 -4.73
N GLY A 190 -44.98 33.60 -5.96
CA GLY A 190 -44.91 34.48 -7.13
C GLY A 190 -46.20 35.10 -7.64
N SER A 191 -46.05 36.22 -8.33
CA SER A 191 -46.37 36.41 -9.77
C SER A 191 -45.75 37.71 -10.27
#